data_AF-A0A9P5NB72-F1
#
_entry.id   AF-A0A9P5NB72-F1
#
_cell.length_a   1.000
_cell.length_b   1.000
_cell.length_c   1.000
_cell.angle_alpha   90.00
_cell.angle_beta   90.00
_cell.angle_gamma   90.00
#
_symmetry.space_group_name_H-M   'P 1'
#
loop_
_entity.id
_entity.type
_entity.pdbx_description
1 polymer ?
#
loop_
_entity_poly.entity_id
_entity_poly.type
_entity_poly.pdbx_seq_one_letter_code
_entity_poly.pdbx_strand_id
1 'polypeptide(L)'
;IPKPKGEAGHPGSGGYSLQEVLAWSEKTYETVVVSTRLIMHLHLDLSKSYSKQDKKLVKEICEEVRKEYRILDNYKNYWPVHDMLKLHLK
;
A
#
# COMPACT_ATOMS: atom_id res chain seq x y z
N ILE A 1 13.58 1.52 -5.43
CA ILE A 1 13.49 1.85 -3.99
C ILE A 1 12.97 0.63 -3.23
N PRO A 2 13.82 -0.08 -2.47
CA PRO A 2 13.39 -1.20 -1.61
C PRO A 2 12.54 -0.72 -0.42
N LYS A 3 11.74 -1.62 0.17
CA LYS A 3 11.02 -1.36 1.42
C LYS A 3 12.04 -1.16 2.56
N PRO A 4 11.89 -0.15 3.43
CA PRO A 4 12.74 -0.01 4.60
C PRO A 4 12.46 -1.10 5.65
N LYS A 5 13.34 -1.21 6.65
CA LYS A 5 13.13 -2.13 7.77
C LYS A 5 11.99 -1.63 8.67
N GLY A 6 11.22 -2.55 9.24
CA GLY A 6 10.06 -2.24 10.07
C GLY A 6 8.73 -2.32 9.31
N GLU A 7 7.63 -2.10 10.03
CA GLU A 7 6.28 -2.05 9.44
C GLU A 7 5.75 -0.61 9.41
N ALA A 8 5.00 -0.29 8.34
CA ALA A 8 4.32 0.98 8.22
C ALA A 8 3.29 1.18 9.36
N GLY A 9 3.12 2.42 9.81
CA GLY A 9 2.10 2.81 10.80
C GLY A 9 2.49 2.62 12.26
N HIS A 10 3.71 2.19 12.54
CA HIS A 10 4.23 2.01 13.90
C HIS A 10 5.48 2.88 14.16
N PRO A 11 5.44 4.20 13.92
CA PRO A 11 6.56 5.07 14.26
C PRO A 11 6.82 5.00 15.77
N GLY A 12 8.08 4.80 16.16
CA GLY A 12 8.48 4.69 17.57
C GLY A 12 8.57 3.26 18.14
N SER A 13 8.00 2.26 17.44
CA SER A 13 8.05 0.84 17.86
C SER A 13 8.88 -0.03 16.90
N GLY A 14 9.85 0.56 16.21
CA GLY A 14 10.66 -0.11 15.18
C GLY A 14 10.02 -0.17 13.78
N GLY A 15 8.87 0.49 13.60
CA GLY A 15 8.24 0.75 12.29
C GLY A 15 8.56 2.13 11.74
N TYR A 16 7.79 2.57 10.74
CA TYR A 16 7.96 3.88 10.10
C TYR A 16 6.62 4.50 9.67
N SER A 17 6.64 5.81 9.44
CA SER A 17 5.55 6.52 8.77
C SER A 17 5.65 6.31 7.26
N LEU A 18 4.59 5.81 6.64
CA LEU A 18 4.58 5.53 5.20
C LEU A 18 4.73 6.83 4.40
N GLN A 19 4.03 7.89 4.78
CA GLN A 19 4.06 9.17 4.08
C GLN A 19 5.46 9.80 4.13
N GLU A 20 6.11 9.78 5.30
CA GLU A 20 7.47 10.32 5.47
C GLU A 20 8.50 9.55 4.64
N VAL A 21 8.42 8.22 4.63
CA VAL A 21 9.35 7.37 3.86
C VAL A 21 9.17 7.55 2.36
N LEU A 22 7.93 7.70 1.89
CA LEU A 22 7.67 7.90 0.47
C LEU A 22 8.11 9.29 0.00
N ALA A 23 8.06 10.29 0.87
CA ALA A 23 8.38 11.69 0.59
C ALA A 23 7.65 12.22 -0.67
N TRP A 24 6.45 11.71 -0.93
CA TRP A 24 5.59 12.20 -1.99
C TRP A 24 4.94 13.52 -1.57
N SER A 25 4.48 14.30 -2.55
CA SER A 25 3.58 15.41 -2.25
C SER A 25 2.33 14.87 -1.54
N GLU A 26 1.78 15.64 -0.61
CA GLU A 26 0.55 15.30 0.11
C GLU A 26 -0.56 14.87 -0.84
N LYS A 27 -0.79 15.65 -1.89
CA LYS A 27 -1.75 15.33 -2.96
C LYS A 27 -1.50 13.97 -3.59
N THR A 28 -0.27 13.65 -3.99
CA THR A 28 0.06 12.36 -4.60
C THR A 28 -0.18 11.21 -3.63
N TYR A 29 0.23 11.38 -2.37
CA TYR A 29 0.02 10.38 -1.33
C TYR A 29 -1.47 10.09 -1.12
N GLU A 30 -2.27 11.15 -0.94
CA GLU A 30 -3.72 11.04 -0.74
C GLU A 30 -4.41 10.36 -1.92
N THR A 31 -4.11 10.75 -3.16
CA THR A 31 -4.76 10.16 -4.33
C THR A 31 -4.46 8.67 -4.46
N VAL A 32 -3.20 8.26 -4.21
CA VAL A 32 -2.81 6.85 -4.28
C VAL A 32 -3.48 6.05 -3.16
N VAL A 33 -3.54 6.60 -1.94
CA VAL A 33 -4.23 5.95 -0.80
C VAL A 33 -5.72 5.78 -1.10
N VAL A 34 -6.38 6.82 -1.62
CA VAL A 34 -7.81 6.79 -1.96
C VAL A 34 -8.10 5.77 -3.07
N SER A 35 -7.30 5.76 -4.15
CA SER A 35 -7.46 4.75 -5.21
C SER A 35 -7.22 3.34 -4.69
N THR A 36 -6.14 3.12 -3.92
CA THR A 36 -5.86 1.82 -3.29
C THR A 36 -7.02 1.35 -2.41
N ARG A 37 -7.61 2.25 -1.60
CA ARG A 37 -8.81 1.95 -0.80
C ARG A 37 -9.99 1.56 -1.65
N LEU A 38 -10.28 2.31 -2.72
CA LEU A 38 -11.42 2.04 -3.58
C LEU A 38 -11.32 0.65 -4.21
N ILE A 39 -10.18 0.34 -4.82
CA ILE A 39 -9.94 -0.95 -5.47
C ILE A 39 -9.94 -2.08 -4.42
N MET A 40 -9.37 -1.85 -3.23
CA MET A 40 -9.45 -2.79 -2.11
C MET A 40 -10.90 -3.16 -1.75
N HIS A 41 -11.82 -2.19 -1.68
CA HIS A 41 -13.24 -2.45 -1.34
C HIS A 41 -13.98 -3.21 -2.46
N LEU A 42 -13.52 -3.10 -3.70
CA LEU A 42 -14.09 -3.81 -4.84
C LEU A 42 -13.62 -5.26 -4.93
N HIS A 43 -12.37 -5.54 -4.53
CA HIS A 43 -11.72 -6.82 -4.79
C HIS A 43 -11.48 -7.67 -3.53
N LEU A 44 -11.23 -7.07 -2.36
CA LEU A 44 -10.83 -7.81 -1.15
C LEU A 44 -12.00 -8.04 -0.19
N ASP A 45 -11.86 -9.12 0.57
CA ASP A 45 -12.78 -9.45 1.66
C ASP A 45 -12.36 -8.69 2.92
N LEU A 46 -13.01 -7.56 3.20
CA LEU A 46 -12.66 -6.68 4.33
C LEU A 46 -12.89 -7.32 5.71
N SER A 47 -13.54 -8.49 5.79
CA SER A 47 -13.62 -9.26 7.04
C SER A 47 -12.33 -10.02 7.37
N LYS A 48 -11.41 -10.15 6.40
CA LYS A 48 -10.15 -10.88 6.53
C LYS A 48 -8.97 -9.94 6.75
N SER A 49 -8.03 -10.39 7.58
CA SER A 49 -6.73 -9.74 7.74
C SER A 49 -5.93 -9.73 6.44
N TYR A 50 -4.97 -8.82 6.29
CA TYR A 50 -4.15 -8.73 5.07
C TYR A 50 -3.48 -10.07 4.72
N SER A 51 -2.96 -10.77 5.73
CA SER A 51 -2.30 -12.08 5.58
C SER A 51 -3.23 -13.21 5.11
N LYS A 52 -4.54 -13.04 5.28
CA LYS A 52 -5.59 -14.01 4.90
C LYS A 52 -6.26 -13.67 3.57
N GLN A 53 -5.86 -12.58 2.92
CA GLN A 53 -6.37 -12.21 1.61
C GLN A 53 -5.88 -13.15 0.52
N ASP A 54 -6.64 -13.25 -0.57
CA ASP A 54 -6.18 -13.94 -1.76
C ASP A 54 -4.99 -13.17 -2.37
N LYS A 55 -3.85 -13.85 -2.46
CA LYS A 55 -2.61 -13.28 -2.98
C LYS A 55 -2.72 -12.84 -4.45
N LYS A 56 -3.57 -13.50 -5.24
CA LYS A 56 -3.84 -13.14 -6.63
C LYS A 56 -4.59 -11.81 -6.69
N LEU A 57 -5.62 -11.62 -5.88
CA LEU A 57 -6.37 -10.37 -5.81
C LEU A 57 -5.50 -9.22 -5.29
N VAL A 58 -4.67 -9.46 -4.26
CA VAL A 58 -3.71 -8.46 -3.80
C VAL A 58 -2.73 -8.05 -4.92
N LYS A 59 -2.26 -9.01 -5.72
CA LYS A 59 -1.40 -8.72 -6.87
C LYS A 59 -2.13 -7.91 -7.94
N GLU A 60 -3.39 -8.25 -8.24
CA GLU A 60 -4.22 -7.52 -9.20
C GLU A 60 -4.39 -6.06 -8.78
N ILE A 61 -4.68 -5.79 -7.50
CA ILE A 61 -4.77 -4.44 -6.94
C ILE A 61 -3.45 -3.68 -7.12
N CYS A 62 -2.32 -4.32 -6.80
CA CYS A 62 -1.01 -3.68 -6.96
C CYS A 62 -0.74 -3.28 -8.42
N GLU A 63 -1.08 -4.15 -9.37
CA GLU A 63 -0.94 -3.87 -10.81
C GLU A 63 -1.90 -2.77 -11.29
N GLU A 64 -3.12 -2.73 -10.77
CA GLU A 64 -4.11 -1.72 -11.13
C GLU A 64 -3.71 -0.32 -10.63
N VAL A 65 -3.34 -0.20 -9.35
CA VAL A 65 -2.84 1.07 -8.79
C VAL A 65 -1.56 1.50 -9.51
N ARG A 66 -0.66 0.56 -9.85
CA ARG A 66 0.56 0.84 -10.64
C ARG A 66 0.23 1.42 -12.02
N LYS A 67 -0.79 0.92 -12.71
CA LYS A 67 -1.21 1.45 -14.02
C LYS A 67 -1.69 2.90 -13.93
N GLU A 68 -2.39 3.26 -12.86
CA GLU A 68 -2.87 4.62 -12.61
C GLU A 68 -1.74 5.54 -12.13
N TYR A 69 -0.83 5.04 -11.29
CA TYR A 69 0.23 5.82 -10.65
C TYR A 69 1.62 5.26 -10.96
N ARG A 70 2.18 5.67 -12.11
CA ARG A 70 3.50 5.21 -12.57
C ARG A 70 4.67 5.53 -11.62
N ILE A 71 4.49 6.42 -10.64
CA ILE A 71 5.48 6.65 -9.56
C ILE A 71 5.82 5.36 -8.80
N LEU A 72 4.89 4.39 -8.76
CA LEU A 72 5.07 3.08 -8.15
C LEU A 72 6.11 2.20 -8.85
N ASP A 73 6.44 2.49 -10.12
CA ASP A 73 7.50 1.78 -10.88
C ASP A 73 8.87 1.93 -10.23
N ASN A 74 9.07 2.99 -9.45
CA ASN A 74 10.31 3.25 -8.74
C ASN A 74 10.48 2.33 -7.52
N TYR A 75 9.44 1.61 -7.09
CA TYR A 75 9.42 0.85 -5.83
C TYR A 75 9.45 -0.65 -6.10
N LYS A 76 10.35 -1.37 -5.41
CA LYS A 76 10.49 -2.82 -5.60
C LYS A 76 9.20 -3.53 -5.17
N ASN A 77 8.68 -4.40 -6.03
CA ASN A 77 7.47 -5.18 -5.78
C ASN A 77 6.26 -4.33 -5.37
N TYR A 78 6.22 -3.05 -5.75
CA TYR A 78 5.12 -2.14 -5.41
C TYR A 78 4.81 -2.09 -3.91
N TRP A 79 5.84 -2.23 -3.07
CA TRP A 79 5.69 -2.27 -1.62
C TRP A 79 4.87 -1.12 -1.00
N PRO A 80 4.82 0.11 -1.56
CA PRO A 80 3.95 1.15 -1.00
C PRO A 80 2.47 0.74 -0.99
N VAL A 81 2.00 0.08 -2.05
CA VAL A 81 0.61 -0.39 -2.14
C VAL A 81 0.36 -1.49 -1.11
N HIS A 82 1.30 -2.43 -0.96
CA HIS A 82 1.21 -3.48 0.06
C HIS A 82 1.10 -2.90 1.47
N ASP A 83 1.90 -1.89 1.81
CA ASP A 83 1.84 -1.25 3.12
C ASP A 83 0.55 -0.43 3.29
N MET A 84 0.06 0.24 2.24
CA MET A 84 -1.26 0.91 2.29
C MET A 84 -2.37 -0.10 2.60
N LEU A 85 -2.39 -1.25 1.93
CA LEU A 85 -3.36 -2.30 2.20
C LEU A 85 -3.26 -2.82 3.64
N LYS A 86 -2.04 -3.08 4.14
CA LYS A 86 -1.79 -3.51 5.53
C LYS A 86 -2.18 -2.49 6.58
N LEU A 87 -2.11 -1.20 6.28
CA LEU A 87 -2.56 -0.15 7.19
C LEU A 87 -4.09 -0.17 7.39
N HIS A 88 -4.82 -0.81 6.47
CA HIS A 88 -6.29 -0.76 6.42
C HIS A 88 -6.91 -2.10 6.78
N LEU A 89 -6.26 -3.18 6.38
CA LEU A 89 -6.62 -4.56 6.71
C LEU A 89 -5.77 -4.98 7.92
N LYS A 90 -6.43 -5.21 9.06
CA LYS A 90 -5.80 -5.68 10.31
C LYS A 90 -4.94 -6.93 10.11
#